data_AF-A0A2W6B7I7-F1
#
_entry.id   AF-A0A2W6B7I7-F1
#
_cell.length_a   1.000
_cell.length_b   1.000
_cell.length_c   1.000
_cell.angle_alpha   90.00
_cell.angle_beta   90.00
_cell.angle_gamma   90.00
#
_symmetry.space_group_name_H-M   'P 1'
#
loop_
_entity.id
_entity.type
_entity.pdbx_description
1 polymer ?
#
loop_
_entity_poly.entity_id
_entity_poly.type
_entity_poly.pdbx_seq_one_letter_code
_entity_poly.pdbx_strand_id
1 'polypeptide(L)'
;MAWIPGGTFTMGSDLADYPEEGPPHEVAVDGFFIDETPVTVATFRRFVKATGYATVAERPLDPAEYPRLDPALLVPGSLVFSPTPRPVQLTDMRQWWRYLPGADWAHPEGPGSDVGGRERHPVVHVCYDDVAAYAAWAGRQLPTEAQWERAARGGLDAAVFAWGDEETPRGRRMANTWAGDFPWRSEKPAGRQRTSPVGHYSPNGFGLYDVTGNVWEWTADYYRPQHQSTHPCCAPANPRVDDPDPSFEDSEPGGAHVPRRVIKGGSHLCSPSYCLRYRPAARQGQQVESAMSHLGFRTVLLP
;
A
#
# COMPACT_ATOMS: atom_id res chain seq x y z
N MET A 1 -11.09 -3.56 15.43
CA MET A 1 -11.66 -3.45 14.06
C MET A 1 -12.85 -2.53 14.17
N ALA A 2 -13.01 -1.62 13.23
CA ALA A 2 -14.13 -0.71 13.14
C ALA A 2 -15.22 -1.29 12.24
N TRP A 3 -16.48 -1.08 12.60
CA TRP A 3 -17.62 -1.38 11.74
C TRP A 3 -17.79 -0.25 10.73
N ILE A 4 -17.79 -0.58 9.45
CA ILE A 4 -18.19 0.33 8.38
C ILE A 4 -19.64 -0.02 8.02
N PRO A 5 -20.61 0.90 8.22
CA PRO A 5 -22.01 0.63 7.82
C PRO A 5 -22.06 0.37 6.32
N GLY A 6 -23.02 -0.36 5.75
CA GLY A 6 -23.15 -0.45 4.29
C GLY A 6 -23.58 0.87 3.62
N GLY A 7 -23.37 1.03 2.32
CA GLY A 7 -23.86 2.18 1.57
C GLY A 7 -23.21 2.39 0.21
N THR A 8 -23.77 3.31 -0.57
CA THR A 8 -23.23 3.75 -1.86
C THR A 8 -22.30 4.95 -1.67
N PHE A 9 -21.25 5.05 -2.47
CA PHE A 9 -20.35 6.20 -2.52
C PHE A 9 -19.77 6.37 -3.94
N THR A 10 -19.28 7.58 -4.25
CA THR A 10 -18.50 7.82 -5.45
C THR A 10 -17.06 7.32 -5.25
N MET A 11 -16.67 6.29 -6.01
CA MET A 11 -15.32 5.73 -6.06
C MET A 11 -14.50 6.41 -7.17
N GLY A 12 -13.21 6.65 -6.91
CA GLY A 12 -12.28 7.26 -7.87
C GLY A 12 -12.22 8.79 -7.81
N SER A 13 -11.55 9.38 -8.80
CA SER A 13 -11.41 10.83 -9.01
C SER A 13 -11.25 11.16 -10.51
N ASP A 14 -11.38 12.43 -10.87
CA ASP A 14 -11.19 12.96 -12.23
C ASP A 14 -9.94 13.86 -12.34
N LEU A 15 -8.97 13.70 -11.43
CA LEU A 15 -7.72 14.46 -11.48
C LEU A 15 -6.90 14.12 -12.72
N ALA A 16 -6.65 15.13 -13.57
CA ALA A 16 -5.99 14.95 -14.87
C ALA A 16 -4.59 14.31 -14.79
N ASP A 17 -3.84 14.59 -13.71
CA ASP A 17 -2.50 14.02 -13.51
C ASP A 17 -2.53 12.55 -13.03
N TYR A 18 -3.71 12.03 -12.70
CA TYR A 18 -3.93 10.66 -12.19
C TYR A 18 -5.09 9.97 -12.95
N PRO A 19 -4.96 9.76 -14.26
CA PRO A 19 -6.04 9.20 -15.09
C PRO A 19 -6.47 7.79 -14.66
N GLU A 20 -5.61 7.05 -13.94
CA GLU A 20 -5.91 5.71 -13.44
C GLU A 20 -6.99 5.67 -12.34
N GLU A 21 -7.24 6.81 -11.70
CA GLU A 21 -8.26 6.99 -10.66
C GLU A 21 -9.66 7.20 -11.24
N GLY A 22 -9.74 7.43 -12.55
CA GLY A 22 -10.98 7.76 -13.23
C GLY A 22 -11.59 6.60 -14.04
N PRO A 23 -12.84 6.80 -14.52
CA PRO A 23 -13.72 7.90 -14.13
C PRO A 23 -14.33 7.68 -12.72
N PRO A 24 -14.71 8.76 -12.01
CA PRO A 24 -15.53 8.66 -10.81
C PRO A 24 -16.85 7.92 -11.13
N HIS A 25 -17.24 6.98 -10.28
CA HIS A 25 -18.45 6.19 -10.48
C HIS A 25 -19.04 5.73 -9.14
N GLU A 26 -20.36 5.54 -9.11
CA GLU A 26 -21.07 5.07 -7.92
C GLU A 26 -20.79 3.58 -7.67
N VAL A 27 -20.51 3.23 -6.42
CA VAL A 27 -20.30 1.85 -5.98
C VAL A 27 -21.07 1.61 -4.68
N ALA A 28 -21.81 0.50 -4.61
CA ALA A 28 -22.43 0.03 -3.38
C ALA A 28 -21.52 -0.97 -2.67
N VAL A 29 -21.33 -0.82 -1.36
CA VAL A 29 -20.57 -1.76 -0.52
C VAL A 29 -21.40 -2.11 0.70
N ASP A 30 -21.51 -3.40 1.01
CA ASP A 30 -22.20 -3.89 2.22
C ASP A 30 -21.47 -3.46 3.50
N GLY A 31 -22.10 -3.69 4.65
CA GLY A 31 -21.44 -3.47 5.94
C GLY A 31 -20.36 -4.51 6.21
N PHE A 32 -19.21 -4.09 6.73
CA PHE A 32 -18.09 -4.98 7.06
C PHE A 32 -17.25 -4.41 8.20
N PHE A 33 -16.45 -5.27 8.84
CA PHE A 33 -15.41 -4.84 9.76
C PHE A 33 -14.08 -4.68 9.05
N ILE A 34 -13.32 -3.65 9.42
CA ILE A 34 -11.95 -3.43 8.94
C ILE A 34 -11.02 -3.12 10.10
N ASP A 35 -9.75 -3.50 10.00
CA ASP A 35 -8.75 -3.09 10.98
C ASP A 35 -8.64 -1.56 11.08
N GLU A 36 -8.61 -1.07 12.31
CA GLU A 36 -8.46 0.36 12.61
C GLU A 36 -7.08 0.88 12.20
N THR A 37 -6.07 0.02 12.21
CA THR A 37 -4.68 0.33 11.86
C THR A 37 -4.15 -0.70 10.87
N PRO A 38 -3.06 -0.39 10.13
CA PRO A 38 -2.27 -1.42 9.47
C PRO A 38 -1.82 -2.52 10.45
N VAL A 39 -1.58 -3.73 9.93
CA VAL A 39 -0.99 -4.83 10.69
C VAL A 39 0.40 -4.42 11.17
N THR A 40 0.63 -4.56 12.48
CA THR A 40 1.91 -4.16 13.08
C THR A 40 2.94 -5.27 13.02
N VAL A 41 4.22 -4.90 13.14
CA VAL A 41 5.33 -5.83 13.33
C VAL A 41 5.06 -6.82 14.48
N ALA A 42 4.51 -6.35 15.61
CA ALA A 42 4.20 -7.22 16.73
C ALA A 42 3.17 -8.29 16.39
N THR A 43 2.12 -7.93 15.66
CA THR A 43 1.06 -8.87 15.29
C THR A 43 1.53 -9.82 14.20
N PHE A 44 2.25 -9.33 13.18
CA PHE A 44 2.83 -10.18 12.15
C PHE A 44 3.84 -11.19 12.72
N ARG A 45 4.66 -10.77 13.70
CA ARG A 45 5.56 -11.68 14.42
C ARG A 45 4.82 -12.82 15.12
N ARG A 46 3.59 -12.59 15.62
CA ARG A 46 2.78 -13.68 16.22
C ARG A 46 2.36 -14.70 15.18
N PHE A 47 1.96 -14.25 14.00
CA PHE A 47 1.68 -15.11 12.85
C PHE A 47 2.91 -15.97 12.52
N VAL A 48 4.05 -15.34 12.24
CA VAL A 48 5.30 -16.04 11.89
C VAL A 48 5.70 -17.06 12.96
N LYS A 49 5.63 -16.69 14.25
CA LYS A 49 5.95 -17.61 15.36
C LYS A 49 4.97 -18.79 15.46
N ALA A 50 3.69 -18.57 15.16
CA ALA A 50 2.67 -19.60 15.27
C ALA A 50 2.71 -20.61 14.11
N THR A 51 3.14 -20.16 12.92
CA THR A 51 3.06 -20.95 11.68
C THR A 51 4.40 -21.40 11.15
N GLY A 52 5.51 -20.78 11.57
CA GLY A 52 6.82 -20.95 10.95
C GLY A 52 6.91 -20.35 9.55
N TYR A 53 5.99 -19.43 9.19
CA TYR A 53 5.91 -18.84 7.86
C TYR A 53 7.15 -17.99 7.55
N ALA A 54 7.85 -18.32 6.47
CA ALA A 54 8.87 -17.47 5.85
C ALA A 54 8.23 -16.66 4.73
N THR A 55 8.41 -15.33 4.71
CA THR A 55 7.82 -14.47 3.67
C THR A 55 8.43 -14.70 2.31
N VAL A 56 7.78 -14.21 1.25
CA VAL A 56 8.35 -14.25 -0.11
C VAL A 56 9.74 -13.59 -0.16
N ALA A 57 9.94 -12.47 0.55
CA ALA A 57 11.23 -11.80 0.64
C ALA A 57 12.33 -12.63 1.33
N GLU A 58 11.97 -13.64 2.13
CA GLU A 58 12.88 -14.57 2.81
C GLU A 58 13.19 -15.82 1.96
N ARG A 59 12.55 -15.99 0.79
CA ARG A 59 12.68 -17.17 -0.08
C ARG A 59 13.57 -16.87 -1.30
N PRO A 60 14.30 -17.87 -1.83
CA PRO A 60 14.98 -17.73 -3.11
C PRO A 60 13.99 -17.50 -4.26
N LEU A 61 14.39 -16.70 -5.25
CA LEU A 61 13.63 -16.52 -6.49
C LEU A 61 13.86 -17.71 -7.43
N ASP A 62 12.82 -18.16 -8.13
CA ASP A 62 12.95 -19.22 -9.14
C ASP A 62 13.61 -18.65 -10.42
N PRO A 63 14.78 -19.16 -10.84
CA PRO A 63 15.41 -18.73 -12.09
C PRO A 63 14.53 -18.92 -13.33
N ALA A 64 13.56 -19.85 -13.31
CA ALA A 64 12.64 -20.10 -14.41
C ALA A 64 11.62 -18.96 -14.60
N GLU A 65 11.24 -18.28 -13.53
CA GLU A 65 10.32 -17.13 -13.55
C GLU A 65 11.04 -15.84 -13.97
N TYR A 66 12.36 -15.79 -13.75
CA TYR A 66 13.21 -14.62 -14.00
C TYR A 66 14.39 -14.92 -14.94
N PRO A 67 14.15 -15.42 -16.17
CA PRO A 67 15.20 -15.96 -17.04
C PRO A 67 16.18 -14.91 -17.57
N ARG A 68 15.85 -13.62 -17.43
CA ARG A 68 16.69 -12.49 -17.87
C ARG A 68 17.30 -11.69 -16.72
N LEU A 69 17.11 -12.13 -15.47
CA LEU A 69 17.74 -11.51 -14.31
C LEU A 69 19.16 -12.08 -14.12
N ASP A 70 20.09 -11.25 -13.66
CA ASP A 70 21.42 -11.71 -13.25
C ASP A 70 21.26 -12.75 -12.14
N PRO A 71 21.82 -13.98 -12.26
CA PRO A 71 21.73 -14.99 -11.21
C PRO A 71 22.22 -14.52 -9.84
N ALA A 72 23.13 -13.54 -9.77
CA ALA A 72 23.58 -12.94 -8.52
C ALA A 72 22.47 -12.14 -7.80
N LEU A 73 21.39 -11.76 -8.51
CA LEU A 73 20.23 -11.06 -7.98
C LEU A 73 19.08 -12.02 -7.61
N LEU A 74 19.20 -13.33 -7.91
CA LEU A 74 18.23 -14.37 -7.52
C LEU A 74 18.41 -14.81 -6.05
N VAL A 75 18.59 -13.84 -5.15
CA VAL A 75 18.77 -14.06 -3.72
C VAL A 75 17.62 -13.42 -2.95
N PRO A 76 17.21 -13.98 -1.79
CA PRO A 76 16.17 -13.38 -0.96
C PRO A 76 16.46 -11.92 -0.64
N GLY A 77 15.45 -11.08 -0.67
CA GLY A 77 15.59 -9.65 -0.44
C GLY A 77 14.34 -8.86 -0.82
N SER A 78 14.47 -7.54 -0.78
CA SER A 78 13.36 -6.63 -1.02
C SER A 78 13.85 -5.27 -1.55
N LEU A 79 12.97 -4.52 -2.20
CA LEU A 79 13.23 -3.14 -2.59
C LEU A 79 13.21 -2.22 -1.37
N VAL A 80 14.33 -1.56 -1.11
CA VAL A 80 14.52 -0.63 -0.01
C VAL A 80 14.72 0.78 -0.56
N PHE A 81 13.99 1.74 0.01
CA PHE A 81 14.22 3.14 -0.28
C PHE A 81 15.56 3.60 0.31
N SER A 82 16.41 4.14 -0.56
CA SER A 82 17.69 4.77 -0.25
C SER A 82 17.67 6.20 -0.78
N PRO A 83 17.68 7.23 0.08
CA PRO A 83 17.69 8.62 -0.38
C PRO A 83 18.92 8.90 -1.25
N THR A 84 18.77 9.78 -2.24
CA THR A 84 19.89 10.20 -3.08
C THR A 84 20.74 11.25 -2.36
N PRO A 85 22.05 11.36 -2.64
CA PRO A 85 22.90 12.35 -1.99
C PRO A 85 22.65 13.79 -2.46
N ARG A 86 21.90 13.97 -3.55
CA ARG A 86 21.63 15.25 -4.22
C ARG A 86 20.32 15.17 -5.03
N PRO A 87 19.78 16.32 -5.50
CA PRO A 87 18.64 16.32 -6.42
C PRO A 87 18.90 15.46 -7.66
N VAL A 88 17.86 14.75 -8.12
CA VAL A 88 17.87 13.89 -9.31
C VAL A 88 16.60 14.09 -10.13
N GLN A 89 16.59 13.64 -11.38
CA GLN A 89 15.35 13.57 -12.17
C GLN A 89 14.41 12.51 -11.59
N LEU A 90 13.13 12.86 -11.45
CA LEU A 90 12.13 12.01 -10.79
C LEU A 90 11.50 10.95 -11.71
N THR A 91 11.94 10.86 -12.97
CA THR A 91 11.45 9.90 -13.96
C THR A 91 12.13 8.53 -13.87
N ASP A 92 13.27 8.43 -13.18
CA ASP A 92 13.98 7.16 -13.00
C ASP A 92 14.06 6.78 -11.52
N MET A 93 13.12 5.92 -11.11
CA MET A 93 12.97 5.48 -9.72
C MET A 93 14.11 4.58 -9.22
N ARG A 94 14.91 3.99 -10.12
CA ARG A 94 16.07 3.14 -9.77
C ARG A 94 17.17 3.93 -9.06
N GLN A 95 17.11 5.26 -9.10
CA GLN A 95 18.05 6.12 -8.39
C GLN A 95 17.85 6.09 -6.86
N TRP A 96 16.65 5.79 -6.37
CA TRP A 96 16.34 5.72 -4.92
C TRP A 96 15.72 4.40 -4.46
N TRP A 97 15.28 3.53 -5.36
CA TRP A 97 14.92 2.14 -5.03
C TRP A 97 16.09 1.21 -5.32
N ARG A 98 16.46 0.40 -4.33
CA ARG A 98 17.52 -0.60 -4.47
C ARG A 98 17.02 -1.94 -4.00
N TYR A 99 17.25 -2.98 -4.79
CA TYR A 99 17.11 -4.34 -4.31
C TYR A 99 18.22 -4.62 -3.30
N LEU A 100 17.86 -4.97 -2.08
CA LEU A 100 18.81 -5.24 -1.00
C LEU A 100 18.66 -6.70 -0.57
N PRO A 101 19.66 -7.56 -0.87
CA PRO A 101 19.69 -8.93 -0.39
C PRO A 101 19.60 -9.02 1.13
N GLY A 102 18.73 -9.91 1.63
CA GLY A 102 18.45 -10.09 3.05
C GLY A 102 17.69 -8.93 3.71
N ALA A 103 17.07 -8.05 2.93
CA ALA A 103 16.04 -7.15 3.45
C ALA A 103 14.68 -7.85 3.45
N ASP A 104 14.04 -7.87 4.61
CA ASP A 104 12.74 -8.51 4.85
C ASP A 104 11.98 -7.78 5.97
N TRP A 105 10.88 -8.37 6.43
CA TRP A 105 10.01 -7.76 7.45
C TRP A 105 10.70 -7.62 8.82
N ALA A 106 11.68 -8.48 9.14
CA ALA A 106 12.44 -8.48 10.38
C ALA A 106 13.72 -7.63 10.28
N HIS A 107 14.24 -7.47 9.06
CA HIS A 107 15.45 -6.73 8.70
C HIS A 107 15.16 -5.65 7.63
N PRO A 108 14.33 -4.62 7.93
CA PRO A 108 13.76 -3.73 6.92
C PRO A 108 14.76 -2.78 6.23
N GLU A 109 15.95 -2.60 6.79
CA GLU A 109 17.04 -1.87 6.17
C GLU A 109 18.21 -2.79 5.77
N GLY A 110 17.97 -4.11 5.69
CA GLY A 110 18.92 -5.14 5.31
C GLY A 110 19.54 -5.89 6.51
N PRO A 111 20.49 -6.82 6.26
CA PRO A 111 20.94 -7.83 7.24
C PRO A 111 21.48 -7.31 8.58
N GLY A 112 21.93 -6.05 8.63
CA GLY A 112 22.43 -5.41 9.86
C GLY A 112 21.37 -4.63 10.66
N SER A 113 20.13 -4.59 10.17
CA SER A 113 19.02 -3.89 10.82
C SER A 113 18.13 -4.85 11.60
N ASP A 114 17.29 -4.32 12.47
CA ASP A 114 16.21 -5.07 13.10
C ASP A 114 14.96 -4.19 13.31
N VAL A 115 13.90 -4.81 13.81
CA VAL A 115 12.64 -4.15 14.17
C VAL A 115 12.53 -3.82 15.67
N GLY A 116 13.65 -3.76 16.39
CA GLY A 116 13.70 -3.40 17.80
C GLY A 116 13.12 -2.00 18.05
N GLY A 117 12.15 -1.90 18.97
CA GLY A 117 11.46 -0.63 19.25
C GLY A 117 10.43 -0.23 18.18
N ARG A 118 10.23 -1.05 17.13
CA ARG A 118 9.24 -0.83 16.06
C ARG A 118 8.06 -1.78 16.15
N GLU A 119 7.77 -2.33 17.33
CA GLU A 119 6.69 -3.31 17.54
C GLU A 119 5.31 -2.78 17.13
N ARG A 120 5.10 -1.46 17.29
CA ARG A 120 3.87 -0.77 16.89
C ARG A 120 3.92 -0.14 15.50
N HIS A 121 5.01 -0.29 14.75
CA HIS A 121 5.07 0.18 13.37
C HIS A 121 4.32 -0.81 12.46
N PRO A 122 3.82 -0.37 11.30
CA PRO A 122 3.29 -1.28 10.29
C PRO A 122 4.39 -2.25 9.85
N VAL A 123 4.01 -3.52 9.65
CA VAL A 123 4.89 -4.47 8.96
C VAL A 123 5.04 -4.05 7.50
N VAL A 124 6.25 -4.16 6.96
CA VAL A 124 6.62 -3.88 5.57
C VAL A 124 7.41 -5.04 4.99
N HIS A 125 7.82 -4.97 3.72
CA HIS A 125 8.50 -6.07 3.02
C HIS A 125 7.66 -7.35 2.93
N VAL A 126 6.35 -7.17 2.77
CA VAL A 126 5.38 -8.25 2.61
C VAL A 126 4.81 -8.23 1.19
N CYS A 127 4.87 -9.37 0.52
CA CYS A 127 4.26 -9.61 -0.78
C CYS A 127 2.78 -9.97 -0.63
N TYR A 128 2.05 -10.06 -1.74
CA TYR A 128 0.62 -10.37 -1.71
C TYR A 128 0.33 -11.71 -1.00
N ASP A 129 1.10 -12.75 -1.31
CA ASP A 129 0.94 -14.08 -0.68
C ASP A 129 1.18 -14.05 0.83
N ASP A 130 2.09 -13.20 1.32
CA ASP A 130 2.36 -13.05 2.74
C ASP A 130 1.16 -12.47 3.49
N VAL A 131 0.55 -11.45 2.91
CA VAL A 131 -0.60 -10.77 3.52
C VAL A 131 -1.88 -11.60 3.39
N ALA A 132 -2.03 -12.37 2.31
CA ALA A 132 -3.11 -13.34 2.14
C ALA A 132 -2.98 -14.51 3.14
N ALA A 133 -1.77 -15.06 3.32
CA ALA A 133 -1.51 -16.10 4.30
C ALA A 133 -1.76 -15.63 5.74
N TYR A 134 -1.33 -14.41 6.08
CA TYR A 134 -1.65 -13.80 7.37
C TYR A 134 -3.17 -13.64 7.55
N ALA A 135 -3.87 -13.10 6.55
CA ALA A 135 -5.31 -12.87 6.63
C ALA A 135 -6.06 -14.19 6.87
N ALA A 136 -5.72 -15.25 6.11
CA ALA A 136 -6.29 -16.58 6.30
C ALA A 136 -6.03 -17.14 7.71
N TRP A 137 -4.79 -17.03 8.21
CA TRP A 137 -4.44 -17.45 9.58
C TRP A 137 -5.25 -16.70 10.64
N ALA A 138 -5.49 -15.40 10.44
CA ALA A 138 -6.26 -14.57 11.35
C ALA A 138 -7.78 -14.82 11.25
N GLY A 139 -8.26 -15.65 10.32
CA GLY A 139 -9.68 -15.84 10.03
C GLY A 139 -10.31 -14.61 9.37
N ARG A 140 -9.57 -13.94 8.49
CA ARG A 140 -9.89 -12.64 7.88
C ARG A 140 -9.64 -12.66 6.38
N GLN A 141 -9.92 -11.54 5.71
CA GLN A 141 -9.64 -11.33 4.28
C GLN A 141 -8.90 -10.00 4.09
N LEU A 142 -8.31 -9.80 2.90
CA LEU A 142 -7.90 -8.46 2.46
C LEU A 142 -9.14 -7.66 2.03
N PRO A 143 -9.18 -6.34 2.25
CA PRO A 143 -10.25 -5.50 1.73
C PRO A 143 -10.23 -5.53 0.20
N THR A 144 -11.40 -5.47 -0.44
CA THR A 144 -11.45 -5.07 -1.85
C THR A 144 -11.04 -3.61 -2.00
N GLU A 145 -10.67 -3.17 -3.21
CA GLU A 145 -10.35 -1.77 -3.49
C GLU A 145 -11.50 -0.85 -3.07
N ALA A 146 -12.73 -1.22 -3.41
CA ALA A 146 -13.94 -0.46 -3.05
C ALA A 146 -14.19 -0.43 -1.54
N GLN A 147 -14.00 -1.56 -0.84
CA GLN A 147 -14.09 -1.59 0.62
C GLN A 147 -13.06 -0.66 1.25
N TRP A 148 -11.81 -0.73 0.79
CA TRP A 148 -10.72 0.09 1.31
C TRP A 148 -11.01 1.58 1.12
N GLU A 149 -11.37 2.00 -0.10
CA GLU A 149 -11.60 3.42 -0.41
C GLU A 149 -12.78 3.99 0.36
N ARG A 150 -13.87 3.23 0.46
CA ARG A 150 -15.03 3.63 1.24
C ARG A 150 -14.69 3.82 2.72
N ALA A 151 -13.92 2.89 3.28
CA ALA A 151 -13.45 3.00 4.66
C ALA A 151 -12.51 4.20 4.84
N ALA A 152 -11.62 4.47 3.87
CA ALA A 152 -10.68 5.58 3.89
C ALA A 152 -11.36 6.95 3.78
N ARG A 153 -12.44 7.08 2.99
CA ARG A 153 -13.25 8.31 2.89
C ARG A 153 -13.91 8.71 4.21
N GLY A 154 -14.10 7.77 5.15
CA GLY A 154 -14.50 8.11 6.52
C GLY A 154 -15.88 8.77 6.62
N GLY A 155 -16.78 8.52 5.67
CA GLY A 155 -18.10 9.14 5.61
C GLY A 155 -18.15 10.51 4.92
N LEU A 156 -17.03 10.99 4.38
CA LEU A 156 -16.99 12.18 3.54
C LEU A 156 -17.31 11.82 2.09
N ASP A 157 -18.14 12.64 1.46
CA ASP A 157 -18.45 12.51 0.04
C ASP A 157 -17.42 13.30 -0.78
N ALA A 158 -16.82 12.65 -1.78
CA ALA A 158 -15.87 13.22 -2.74
C ALA A 158 -14.66 14.03 -2.19
N ALA A 159 -14.39 14.02 -0.87
CA ALA A 159 -13.27 14.78 -0.29
C ALA A 159 -11.90 14.32 -0.82
N VAL A 160 -10.96 15.25 -0.96
CA VAL A 160 -9.61 14.98 -1.49
C VAL A 160 -8.80 14.06 -0.58
N PHE A 161 -8.86 14.29 0.73
CA PHE A 161 -8.17 13.51 1.76
C PHE A 161 -9.16 12.82 2.70
N ALA A 162 -8.68 11.85 3.48
CA ALA A 162 -9.49 11.12 4.48
C ALA A 162 -10.06 12.02 5.60
N TRP A 163 -9.68 13.30 5.66
CA TRP A 163 -10.09 14.28 6.66
C TRP A 163 -10.68 15.57 6.07
N GLY A 164 -10.89 15.64 4.75
CA GLY A 164 -11.38 16.84 4.06
C GLY A 164 -10.51 17.26 2.88
N ASP A 165 -10.62 18.51 2.44
CA ASP A 165 -10.00 18.97 1.19
C ASP A 165 -8.66 19.70 1.39
N GLU A 166 -8.35 20.13 2.61
CA GLU A 166 -7.08 20.78 2.95
C GLU A 166 -6.04 19.74 3.37
N GLU A 167 -4.85 19.74 2.76
CA GLU A 167 -3.78 18.79 3.08
C GLU A 167 -3.31 18.92 4.54
N THR A 168 -3.15 20.16 5.00
CA THR A 168 -2.64 20.50 6.34
C THR A 168 -3.62 21.40 7.08
N PRO A 169 -4.79 20.90 7.49
CA PRO A 169 -5.83 21.70 8.13
C PRO A 169 -5.28 22.42 9.35
N ARG A 170 -5.37 23.76 9.34
CA ARG A 170 -4.82 24.64 10.41
C ARG A 170 -3.31 24.47 10.61
N GLY A 171 -2.58 24.16 9.53
CA GLY A 171 -1.14 23.91 9.55
C GLY A 171 -0.73 22.59 10.22
N ARG A 172 -1.69 21.70 10.53
CA ARG A 172 -1.41 20.41 11.18
C ARG A 172 -1.20 19.32 10.14
N ARG A 173 -0.09 18.60 10.25
CA ARG A 173 0.15 17.38 9.48
C ARG A 173 -0.79 16.27 9.97
N MET A 174 -1.52 15.66 9.03
CA MET A 174 -2.55 14.66 9.32
C MET A 174 -2.13 13.21 8.97
N ALA A 175 -0.99 13.04 8.32
CA ALA A 175 -0.48 11.75 7.88
C ALA A 175 1.06 11.72 7.88
N ASN A 176 1.63 10.51 7.95
CA ASN A 176 3.06 10.32 7.72
C ASN A 176 3.33 10.33 6.21
N THR A 177 3.65 11.48 5.63
CA THR A 177 4.06 11.67 4.23
C THR A 177 5.46 12.30 4.18
N TRP A 178 6.12 12.38 3.03
CA TRP A 178 7.43 13.01 2.91
C TRP A 178 7.35 14.50 3.29
N ALA A 179 8.43 15.03 3.86
CA ALA A 179 8.57 16.45 4.17
C ALA A 179 9.93 16.92 3.67
N GLY A 180 9.98 17.96 2.85
CA GLY A 180 11.19 18.43 2.16
C GLY A 180 11.28 17.99 0.70
N ASP A 181 12.48 18.05 0.13
CA ASP A 181 12.73 17.82 -1.30
C ASP A 181 13.02 16.33 -1.56
N PHE A 182 12.01 15.62 -2.06
CA PHE A 182 12.17 14.21 -2.48
C PHE A 182 13.16 14.09 -3.65
N PRO A 183 14.01 13.03 -3.73
CA PRO A 183 14.23 11.95 -2.76
C PRO A 183 15.46 12.18 -1.86
N TRP A 184 16.01 13.40 -1.79
CA TRP A 184 17.36 13.64 -1.27
C TRP A 184 17.40 14.40 0.06
N ARG A 185 16.37 15.21 0.37
CA ARG A 185 16.30 16.01 1.60
C ARG A 185 14.99 15.77 2.33
N SER A 186 15.09 15.23 3.54
CA SER A 186 13.98 15.12 4.48
C SER A 186 14.08 16.19 5.56
N GLU A 187 13.00 16.93 5.78
CA GLU A 187 12.83 17.90 6.87
C GLU A 187 12.34 17.24 8.17
N LYS A 188 11.99 15.95 8.13
CA LYS A 188 11.64 15.20 9.34
C LYS A 188 12.86 15.04 10.26
N PRO A 189 12.67 15.04 11.59
CA PRO A 189 13.72 14.75 12.55
C PRO A 189 14.45 13.43 12.27
N ALA A 190 15.73 13.36 12.64
CA ALA A 190 16.52 12.14 12.59
C ALA A 190 15.79 10.96 13.27
N GLY A 191 15.73 9.82 12.58
CA GLY A 191 15.03 8.61 13.04
C GLY A 191 13.52 8.61 12.78
N ARG A 192 12.94 9.70 12.23
CA ARG A 192 11.50 9.79 11.89
C ARG A 192 11.24 9.85 10.39
N GLN A 193 12.23 9.53 9.56
CA GLN A 193 12.11 9.61 8.11
C GLN A 193 11.28 8.47 7.48
N ARG A 194 11.19 7.33 8.16
CA ARG A 194 10.52 6.11 7.67
C ARG A 194 9.08 5.99 8.22
N THR A 195 8.64 4.77 8.48
CA THR A 195 7.33 4.49 9.10
C THR A 195 7.22 5.11 10.49
N SER A 196 6.01 5.42 10.90
CA SER A 196 5.66 5.83 12.26
C SER A 196 4.88 4.70 12.95
N PRO A 197 4.83 4.67 14.31
CA PRO A 197 3.90 3.81 15.01
C PRO A 197 2.48 4.02 14.47
N VAL A 198 1.71 2.94 14.32
CA VAL A 198 0.32 3.05 13.90
C VAL A 198 -0.49 3.87 14.90
N GLY A 199 -1.46 4.62 14.42
CA GLY A 199 -2.30 5.50 15.25
C GLY A 199 -1.61 6.76 15.75
N HIS A 200 -0.47 7.14 15.16
CA HIS A 200 0.24 8.37 15.54
C HIS A 200 -0.54 9.65 15.17
N TYR A 201 -1.22 9.62 14.03
CA TYR A 201 -2.03 10.73 13.53
C TYR A 201 -3.51 10.54 13.87
N SER A 202 -4.33 11.56 13.62
CA SER A 202 -5.77 11.48 13.88
C SER A 202 -6.46 10.44 12.99
N PRO A 203 -7.48 9.73 13.51
CA PRO A 203 -8.27 8.83 12.68
C PRO A 203 -9.22 9.63 11.77
N ASN A 204 -9.71 8.98 10.71
CA ASN A 204 -10.79 9.52 9.89
C ASN A 204 -12.18 9.40 10.58
N GLY A 205 -13.24 9.81 9.89
CA GLY A 205 -14.61 9.80 10.44
C GLY A 205 -15.17 8.40 10.79
N PHE A 206 -14.54 7.32 10.34
CA PHE A 206 -14.89 5.95 10.74
C PHE A 206 -13.94 5.34 11.79
N GLY A 207 -13.03 6.14 12.34
CA GLY A 207 -12.10 5.67 13.37
C GLY A 207 -10.87 4.94 12.84
N LEU A 208 -10.60 5.03 11.53
CA LEU A 208 -9.43 4.39 10.93
C LEU A 208 -8.22 5.32 10.95
N TYR A 209 -7.08 4.77 11.34
CA TYR A 209 -5.77 5.41 11.36
C TYR A 209 -4.95 5.00 10.16
N ASP A 210 -4.03 5.88 9.74
CA ASP A 210 -3.01 5.61 8.73
C ASP A 210 -3.55 5.07 7.39
N VAL A 211 -4.83 5.32 7.06
CA VAL A 211 -5.38 5.09 5.70
C VAL A 211 -4.77 6.04 4.66
N THR A 212 -3.94 6.97 5.10
CA THR A 212 -3.28 7.95 4.26
C THR A 212 -1.83 8.08 4.73
N GLY A 213 -0.88 7.81 3.84
CA GLY A 213 0.54 7.79 4.15
C GLY A 213 0.94 6.61 5.03
N ASN A 214 2.06 6.77 5.75
CA ASN A 214 2.77 5.75 6.51
C ASN A 214 3.27 4.59 5.64
N VAL A 215 2.39 3.69 5.21
CA VAL A 215 2.67 2.62 4.26
C VAL A 215 1.54 2.50 3.26
N TRP A 216 1.88 2.14 2.03
CA TRP A 216 0.91 1.62 1.08
C TRP A 216 0.24 0.37 1.66
N GLU A 217 -0.97 0.07 1.19
CA GLU A 217 -1.72 -1.09 1.67
C GLU A 217 -2.24 -1.94 0.53
N TRP A 218 -1.95 -3.25 0.60
CA TRP A 218 -2.50 -4.25 -0.30
C TRP A 218 -4.03 -4.36 -0.20
N THR A 219 -4.69 -4.44 -1.36
CA THR A 219 -6.11 -4.84 -1.47
C THR A 219 -6.23 -6.13 -2.26
N ALA A 220 -7.42 -6.74 -2.22
CA ALA A 220 -7.68 -8.03 -2.85
C ALA A 220 -7.70 -7.98 -4.39
N ASP A 221 -8.00 -6.83 -5.00
CA ASP A 221 -8.31 -6.72 -6.43
C ASP A 221 -7.07 -6.76 -7.34
N TYR A 222 -7.18 -7.41 -8.49
CA TYR A 222 -6.21 -7.23 -9.58
C TYR A 222 -6.31 -5.81 -10.13
N TYR A 223 -5.16 -5.24 -10.48
CA TYR A 223 -5.08 -3.89 -10.99
C TYR A 223 -5.63 -3.81 -12.41
N ARG A 224 -6.30 -2.69 -12.71
CA ARG A 224 -6.69 -2.27 -14.05
C ARG A 224 -6.26 -0.82 -14.26
N PRO A 225 -5.74 -0.46 -15.46
CA PRO A 225 -5.28 0.90 -15.73
C PRO A 225 -6.32 1.99 -15.52
N GLN A 226 -7.61 1.67 -15.64
CA GLN A 226 -8.73 2.59 -15.42
C GLN A 226 -9.91 1.85 -14.79
N HIS A 227 -10.78 2.59 -14.10
CA HIS A 227 -12.06 2.05 -13.67
C HIS A 227 -12.99 1.82 -14.86
N GLN A 228 -13.81 0.77 -14.78
CA GLN A 228 -14.88 0.55 -15.74
C GLN A 228 -16.11 1.30 -15.25
N SER A 229 -16.54 2.31 -16.02
CA SER A 229 -17.84 2.92 -15.81
C SER A 229 -18.93 1.91 -16.16
N THR A 230 -19.72 1.50 -15.17
CA THR A 230 -20.97 0.77 -15.41
C THR A 230 -22.08 1.75 -15.76
N HIS A 231 -23.07 1.29 -16.52
CA HIS A 231 -24.22 2.11 -16.89
C HIS A 231 -24.91 2.74 -15.66
N PRO A 232 -25.36 4.01 -15.74
CA PRO A 232 -25.82 4.81 -14.60
C PRO A 232 -27.05 4.27 -13.86
N CYS A 233 -27.73 3.22 -14.35
CA CYS A 233 -28.92 2.69 -13.70
C CYS A 233 -28.62 1.85 -12.45
N CYS A 234 -27.42 1.26 -12.32
CA CYS A 234 -27.08 0.37 -11.21
C CYS A 234 -25.61 0.55 -10.81
N ALA A 235 -25.37 1.12 -9.62
CA ALA A 235 -24.05 1.05 -8.98
C ALA A 235 -23.71 -0.44 -8.71
N PRO A 236 -22.54 -0.95 -9.13
CA PRO A 236 -22.15 -2.31 -8.83
C PRO A 236 -22.11 -2.53 -7.31
N ALA A 237 -22.68 -3.64 -6.86
CA ALA A 237 -22.67 -4.04 -5.46
C ALA A 237 -21.42 -4.90 -5.19
N ASN A 238 -20.62 -4.49 -4.21
CA ASN A 238 -19.37 -5.13 -3.78
C ASN A 238 -18.45 -5.52 -4.94
N PRO A 239 -18.06 -4.57 -5.82
CA PRO A 239 -17.25 -4.89 -6.98
C PRO A 239 -15.93 -5.54 -6.56
N ARG A 240 -15.50 -6.50 -7.37
CA ARG A 240 -14.23 -7.22 -7.28
C ARG A 240 -13.63 -7.35 -8.66
N VAL A 241 -12.32 -7.26 -8.74
CA VAL A 241 -11.54 -7.58 -9.94
C VAL A 241 -10.71 -8.82 -9.66
N ASP A 242 -11.21 -9.98 -10.11
CA ASP A 242 -10.56 -11.28 -9.93
C ASP A 242 -9.79 -11.76 -11.17
N ASP A 243 -9.92 -11.03 -12.28
CA ASP A 243 -9.24 -11.30 -13.54
C ASP A 243 -7.84 -10.65 -13.57
N PRO A 244 -6.74 -11.45 -13.66
CA PRO A 244 -5.38 -10.95 -13.69
C PRO A 244 -4.95 -10.38 -15.05
N ASP A 245 -5.61 -10.76 -16.15
CA ASP A 245 -5.17 -10.43 -17.52
C ASP A 245 -4.90 -8.93 -17.75
N PRO A 246 -5.76 -7.99 -17.30
CA PRO A 246 -5.51 -6.57 -17.50
C PRO A 246 -4.46 -5.96 -16.55
N SER A 247 -3.90 -6.76 -15.64
CA SER A 247 -2.92 -6.31 -14.64
C SER A 247 -1.45 -6.52 -15.07
N PHE A 248 -1.23 -7.33 -16.11
CA PHE A 248 0.09 -7.56 -16.68
C PHE A 248 0.57 -6.33 -17.47
N GLU A 249 1.89 -6.13 -17.51
CA GLU A 249 2.52 -5.14 -18.40
C GLU A 249 3.52 -5.86 -19.30
N ASP A 250 3.37 -5.71 -20.61
CA ASP A 250 4.20 -6.44 -21.60
C ASP A 250 5.66 -5.96 -21.63
N SER A 251 5.92 -4.74 -21.15
CA SER A 251 7.24 -4.10 -21.18
C SER A 251 8.08 -4.29 -19.91
N GLU A 252 7.74 -5.27 -19.07
CA GLU A 252 8.44 -5.48 -17.81
C GLU A 252 9.94 -5.77 -18.00
N PRO A 253 10.83 -5.07 -17.26
CA PRO A 253 12.23 -5.42 -17.19
C PRO A 253 12.39 -6.88 -16.78
N GLY A 254 13.31 -7.61 -17.41
CA GLY A 254 13.53 -9.02 -17.09
C GLY A 254 12.50 -9.97 -17.71
N GLY A 255 11.37 -9.50 -18.23
CA GLY A 255 10.35 -10.34 -18.88
C GLY A 255 9.48 -11.12 -17.92
N ALA A 256 9.44 -10.66 -16.67
CA ALA A 256 8.55 -11.17 -15.67
C ALA A 256 7.10 -10.95 -16.14
N HIS A 257 6.32 -12.02 -16.18
CA HIS A 257 4.89 -11.99 -16.45
C HIS A 257 4.14 -12.14 -15.12
N VAL A 258 4.33 -11.15 -14.25
CA VAL A 258 3.80 -11.16 -12.87
C VAL A 258 2.58 -10.24 -12.80
N PRO A 259 1.43 -10.73 -12.31
CA PRO A 259 0.23 -9.90 -12.23
C PRO A 259 0.39 -8.83 -11.15
N ARG A 260 -0.44 -7.80 -11.23
CA ARG A 260 -0.47 -6.71 -10.26
C ARG A 260 -1.76 -6.71 -9.46
N ARG A 261 -1.65 -6.47 -8.16
CA ARG A 261 -2.81 -6.15 -7.31
C ARG A 261 -2.83 -4.66 -7.02
N VAL A 262 -4.00 -4.14 -6.67
CA VAL A 262 -4.14 -2.73 -6.30
C VAL A 262 -3.53 -2.49 -4.92
N ILE A 263 -2.75 -1.42 -4.81
CA ILE A 263 -2.34 -0.84 -3.53
C ILE A 263 -2.95 0.55 -3.38
N LYS A 264 -3.33 0.91 -2.15
CA LYS A 264 -4.01 2.18 -1.82
C LYS A 264 -3.31 2.93 -0.68
N GLY A 265 -3.59 4.24 -0.57
CA GLY A 265 -3.27 5.07 0.60
C GLY A 265 -1.95 5.84 0.57
N GLY A 266 -1.01 5.52 -0.31
CA GLY A 266 0.30 6.18 -0.33
C GLY A 266 1.17 5.77 0.86
N SER A 267 2.36 6.37 0.98
CA SER A 267 3.31 6.03 2.05
C SER A 267 4.03 7.26 2.62
N HIS A 268 4.90 7.03 3.60
CA HIS A 268 5.81 8.04 4.15
C HIS A 268 6.80 8.65 3.13
N LEU A 269 6.86 8.11 1.91
CA LEU A 269 7.67 8.62 0.79
C LEU A 269 6.89 9.49 -0.19
N CYS A 270 5.57 9.57 -0.06
CA CYS A 270 4.74 10.37 -0.96
C CYS A 270 4.86 11.88 -0.63
N SER A 271 4.93 12.73 -1.65
CA SER A 271 4.99 14.19 -1.54
C SER A 271 4.14 14.86 -2.62
N PRO A 272 3.64 16.09 -2.42
CA PRO A 272 2.97 16.85 -3.49
C PRO A 272 3.82 16.99 -4.77
N SER A 273 5.15 17.07 -4.63
CA SER A 273 6.08 17.30 -5.74
C SER A 273 6.40 16.06 -6.59
N TYR A 274 6.04 14.87 -6.13
CA TYR A 274 6.41 13.60 -6.79
C TYR A 274 5.25 12.60 -6.85
N CYS A 275 4.51 12.45 -5.76
CA CYS A 275 3.50 11.42 -5.63
C CYS A 275 2.39 11.90 -4.68
N LEU A 276 1.31 12.43 -5.23
CA LEU A 276 0.09 12.84 -4.50
C LEU A 276 -0.85 11.64 -4.27
N ARG A 277 -0.31 10.43 -4.09
CA ARG A 277 -1.11 9.21 -3.92
C ARG A 277 -1.54 8.91 -2.48
N TYR A 278 -1.40 9.89 -1.58
CA TYR A 278 -1.91 9.83 -0.21
C TYR A 278 -3.34 10.41 -0.15
N ARG A 279 -4.21 9.94 -1.05
CA ARG A 279 -5.63 10.31 -1.16
C ARG A 279 -6.45 9.03 -1.24
N PRO A 280 -7.70 9.00 -0.73
CA PRO A 280 -8.54 7.80 -0.80
C PRO A 280 -8.71 7.25 -2.22
N ALA A 281 -8.93 8.13 -3.20
CA ALA A 281 -9.09 7.75 -4.61
C ALA A 281 -7.81 7.18 -5.25
N ALA A 282 -6.64 7.60 -4.76
CA ALA A 282 -5.38 7.22 -5.37
C ALA A 282 -5.13 5.73 -5.29
N ARG A 283 -4.62 5.18 -6.40
CA ARG A 283 -4.37 3.76 -6.60
C ARG A 283 -3.09 3.55 -7.40
N GLN A 284 -2.49 2.39 -7.24
CA GLN A 284 -1.35 1.97 -8.03
C GLN A 284 -1.39 0.45 -8.19
N GLY A 285 -0.95 -0.06 -9.34
CA GLY A 285 -0.70 -1.48 -9.54
C GLY A 285 0.66 -1.86 -8.99
N GLN A 286 0.71 -2.90 -8.16
CA GLN A 286 1.93 -3.43 -7.59
C GLN A 286 2.05 -4.92 -7.90
N GLN A 287 3.21 -5.35 -8.39
CA GLN A 287 3.49 -6.76 -8.67
C GLN A 287 3.39 -7.60 -7.40
N VAL A 288 2.67 -8.71 -7.47
CA VAL A 288 2.31 -9.54 -6.30
C VAL A 288 3.51 -10.07 -5.52
N GLU A 289 4.65 -10.26 -6.19
CA GLU A 289 5.90 -10.79 -5.60
C GLU A 289 6.89 -9.70 -5.17
N SER A 290 6.59 -8.42 -5.41
CA SER A 290 7.50 -7.32 -5.10
C SER A 290 7.28 -6.75 -3.69
N ALA A 291 8.08 -7.21 -2.74
CA ALA A 291 8.17 -6.63 -1.40
C ALA A 291 8.90 -5.28 -1.42
N MET A 292 8.39 -4.29 -0.66
CA MET A 292 8.99 -2.95 -0.57
C MET A 292 9.00 -2.38 0.86
N SER A 293 9.98 -1.53 1.19
CA SER A 293 10.15 -0.90 2.52
C SER A 293 9.05 0.10 2.93
N HIS A 294 7.99 0.23 2.14
CA HIS A 294 6.90 1.18 2.36
C HIS A 294 5.51 0.59 2.11
N LEU A 295 5.41 -0.74 1.99
CA LEU A 295 4.18 -1.44 1.61
C LEU A 295 3.84 -2.47 2.69
N GLY A 296 2.67 -2.30 3.29
CA GLY A 296 2.08 -3.17 4.30
C GLY A 296 0.63 -3.49 3.93
N PHE A 297 -0.22 -3.68 4.93
CA PHE A 297 -1.63 -4.04 4.71
C PHE A 297 -2.48 -3.90 5.97
N ARG A 298 -3.79 -3.97 5.79
CA ARG A 298 -4.80 -4.15 6.84
C ARG A 298 -5.82 -5.20 6.40
N THR A 299 -6.60 -5.75 7.32
CA THR A 299 -7.56 -6.83 7.00
C THR A 299 -9.01 -6.46 7.28
N VAL A 300 -9.93 -7.21 6.68
CA VAL A 300 -11.38 -7.11 6.88
C VAL A 300 -11.96 -8.41 7.42
N LEU A 301 -13.11 -8.30 8.05
CA LEU A 301 -13.96 -9.41 8.47
C LEU A 301 -15.39 -9.11 8.00
N LEU A 302 -15.96 -10.01 7.22
CA LEU A 302 -17.34 -9.92 6.74
C LEU A 302 -18.30 -10.45 7.83
N PRO A 303 -19.54 -9.92 7.93
CA PRO A 303 -20.54 -10.39 8.87
C PRO A 303 -20.91 -11.87 8.73
#